data_AF-A0A7X7WZ60-F1
#
_entry.id   AF-A0A7X7WZ60-F1
#
_cell.length_a   1.000
_cell.length_b   1.000
_cell.length_c   1.000
_cell.angle_alpha   90.00
_cell.angle_beta   90.00
_cell.angle_gamma   90.00
#
_symmetry.space_group_name_H-M   'P 1'
#
loop_
_entity.id
_entity.type
_entity.pdbx_description
1 polymer ?
#
loop_
_entity_poly.entity_id
_entity_poly.type
_entity_poly.pdbx_seq_one_letter_code
_entity_poly.pdbx_strand_id
1 'polypeptide(L)'
;MKNIFQLISLSLMITLFFCSCENNAIDGLSGKYPIPKDVTLSTVKSLSDVKSTDGSMRYFTVQLTGANNETFTAQFCCSNTWYLEARTYTFATASTAVIGNFVSDNTSYSNGNSTATISDANITVTKTDNFVYSIDGVLVMSDKSVVRVHFNGKLNYIEPQPEMLTQVLTAKATAAASYTTIELILGTDGLTAQSNGWSTTIVGTGDYADLSLICSSSTLASSTYTPVVNGSEAIGNFTAGYLGKYQSWTYDAGSRWYSMTNNIPSAATYLTTGTIKVTLNGSIYTITIDSGSVFARYTGTITVI
;
A
#
# COMPACT_ATOMS: atom_id res chain seq x y z
N MET A 1 6.08 90.29 15.69
CA MET A 1 6.23 89.08 14.85
C MET A 1 6.42 87.78 15.66
N LYS A 2 5.93 87.67 16.91
CA LYS A 2 5.97 86.41 17.70
C LYS A 2 4.60 85.75 17.92
N ASN A 3 3.50 86.45 17.59
CA ASN A 3 2.14 85.96 17.90
C ASN A 3 1.39 85.38 16.69
N ILE A 4 1.99 85.39 15.49
CA ILE A 4 1.40 84.77 14.27
C ILE A 4 1.88 83.32 14.11
N PHE A 5 3.08 82.98 14.58
CA PHE A 5 3.60 81.61 14.51
C PHE A 5 2.94 80.65 15.51
N GLN A 6 2.45 81.15 16.65
CA GLN A 6 1.75 80.30 17.63
C GLN A 6 0.34 79.91 17.18
N LEU A 7 -0.39 80.77 16.46
CA LEU A 7 -1.71 80.44 15.93
C LEU A 7 -1.67 79.42 14.78
N ILE A 8 -0.61 79.43 13.97
CA ILE A 8 -0.46 78.47 12.86
C ILE A 8 -0.03 77.10 13.39
N SER A 9 0.78 77.05 14.46
CA SER A 9 1.17 75.78 15.09
C SER A 9 0.02 75.07 15.83
N LEU A 10 -0.97 75.81 16.33
CA LEU A 10 -2.13 75.24 17.03
C LEU A 10 -3.22 74.77 16.05
N SER A 11 -3.29 75.37 14.85
CA SER A 11 -4.20 74.97 13.76
C SER A 11 -3.76 73.67 13.07
N LEU A 12 -2.46 73.42 12.94
CA LEU A 12 -1.92 72.19 12.35
C LEU A 12 -1.97 70.98 13.30
N MET A 13 -2.03 71.19 14.62
CA MET A 13 -2.07 70.10 15.61
C MET A 13 -3.50 69.57 15.86
N ILE A 14 -4.53 70.37 15.58
CA ILE A 14 -5.94 69.97 15.74
C ILE A 14 -6.47 69.21 14.52
N THR A 15 -5.86 69.39 13.34
CA THR A 15 -6.21 68.64 12.12
C THR A 15 -5.54 67.28 11.99
N LEU A 16 -4.52 66.98 12.82
CA LEU A 16 -3.87 65.66 12.89
C LEU A 16 -4.52 64.69 13.89
N PHE A 17 -5.51 65.14 14.68
CA PHE A 17 -6.25 64.28 15.63
C PHE A 17 -7.60 63.75 15.10
N PHE A 18 -8.01 64.09 13.88
CA PHE A 18 -9.21 63.52 13.23
C PHE A 18 -8.91 62.58 12.05
N CYS A 19 -7.64 62.18 11.89
CA CYS A 19 -7.26 61.00 11.11
C CYS A 19 -6.63 59.95 12.03
N SER A 20 -7.21 59.71 13.21
CA SER A 20 -7.22 58.33 13.69
C SER A 20 -8.14 57.58 12.73
N CYS A 21 -7.55 56.81 11.82
CA CYS A 21 -8.26 55.68 11.24
C CYS A 21 -8.76 54.83 12.41
N GLU A 22 -9.96 55.10 12.90
CA GLU A 22 -10.83 54.08 13.47
C GLU A 22 -11.29 53.20 12.31
N ASN A 23 -10.34 52.50 11.72
CA ASN A 23 -10.61 51.26 11.05
C ASN A 23 -9.79 50.27 11.86
N ASN A 24 -10.46 49.60 12.79
CA ASN A 24 -10.11 48.22 13.09
C ASN A 24 -10.10 47.50 11.73
N ALA A 25 -8.98 47.53 11.01
CA ALA A 25 -8.80 46.85 9.74
C ALA A 25 -8.79 45.31 9.90
N ILE A 26 -9.09 44.83 11.12
CA ILE A 26 -9.31 43.44 11.50
C ILE A 26 -10.80 43.15 11.79
N ASP A 27 -11.67 44.17 11.92
CA ASP A 27 -13.11 44.01 12.23
C ASP A 27 -13.90 43.41 11.05
N GLY A 28 -13.41 43.57 9.81
CA GLY A 28 -14.05 43.04 8.60
C GLY A 28 -13.96 41.52 8.41
N LEU A 29 -13.40 40.77 9.36
CA LEU A 29 -13.26 39.31 9.33
C LEU A 29 -14.12 38.59 10.38
N SER A 30 -14.65 39.32 11.37
CA SER A 30 -15.62 38.78 12.33
C SER A 30 -16.84 38.25 11.59
N GLY A 31 -17.14 36.96 11.72
CA GLY A 31 -18.28 36.31 11.07
C GLY A 31 -18.12 35.94 9.58
N LYS A 32 -17.00 36.27 8.92
CA LYS A 32 -16.75 35.85 7.52
C LYS A 32 -16.27 34.40 7.39
N TYR A 33 -15.61 33.90 8.43
CA TYR A 33 -15.12 32.52 8.47
C TYR A 33 -15.87 31.75 9.55
N PRO A 34 -16.57 30.66 9.20
CA PRO A 34 -17.21 29.83 10.21
C PRO A 34 -16.15 29.29 11.16
N ILE A 35 -16.41 29.41 12.46
CA ILE A 35 -15.56 28.80 13.49
C ILE A 35 -15.62 27.29 13.27
N PRO A 36 -14.48 26.62 13.04
CA PRO A 36 -14.48 25.18 12.83
C PRO A 36 -15.02 24.45 14.06
N LYS A 37 -15.85 23.43 13.81
CA LYS A 37 -16.27 22.51 14.86
C LYS A 37 -15.19 21.47 15.06
N ASP A 38 -14.54 21.48 16.22
CA ASP A 38 -13.58 20.43 16.60
C ASP A 38 -14.33 19.17 17.06
N VAL A 39 -13.90 18.02 16.55
CA VAL A 39 -14.48 16.69 16.76
C VAL A 39 -13.37 15.74 17.16
N THR A 40 -13.48 15.16 18.34
CA THR A 40 -12.55 14.12 18.80
C THR A 40 -13.19 12.75 18.62
N LEU A 41 -12.56 11.95 17.77
CA LEU A 41 -12.90 10.56 17.50
C LEU A 41 -11.99 9.68 18.37
N SER A 42 -12.59 8.74 19.10
CA SER A 42 -11.86 7.95 20.11
C SER A 42 -11.89 6.45 19.85
N THR A 43 -12.81 5.99 18.99
CA THR A 43 -13.05 4.56 18.78
C THR A 43 -12.90 4.21 17.31
N VAL A 44 -12.16 3.14 17.03
CA VAL A 44 -12.11 2.52 15.70
C VAL A 44 -13.29 1.56 15.59
N LYS A 45 -14.24 1.88 14.71
CA LYS A 45 -15.43 1.05 14.49
C LYS A 45 -15.17 -0.04 13.45
N SER A 46 -14.44 0.28 12.39
CA SER A 46 -14.00 -0.71 11.41
C SER A 46 -12.74 -0.26 10.66
N LEU A 47 -12.01 -1.27 10.17
CA LEU A 47 -10.85 -1.14 9.30
C LEU A 47 -11.01 -2.13 8.16
N SER A 48 -10.65 -1.71 6.95
CA SER A 48 -10.50 -2.62 5.81
C SER A 48 -9.28 -2.22 5.00
N ASP A 49 -8.58 -3.20 4.44
CA ASP A 49 -7.46 -2.99 3.55
C ASP A 49 -7.65 -3.84 2.27
N VAL A 50 -7.95 -3.20 1.15
CA VAL A 50 -8.32 -3.90 -0.09
C VAL A 50 -7.34 -3.52 -1.19
N LYS A 51 -6.67 -4.51 -1.80
CA LYS A 51 -5.82 -4.28 -2.98
C LYS A 51 -6.68 -3.81 -4.16
N SER A 52 -6.16 -2.88 -4.95
CA SER A 52 -6.75 -2.56 -6.24
C SER A 52 -6.71 -3.78 -7.17
N THR A 53 -7.60 -3.82 -8.16
CA THR A 53 -7.70 -4.93 -9.11
C THR A 53 -6.39 -5.20 -9.87
N ASP A 54 -5.60 -4.16 -10.14
CA ASP A 54 -4.29 -4.24 -10.79
C ASP A 54 -3.13 -4.47 -9.80
N GLY A 55 -3.40 -4.48 -8.49
CA GLY A 55 -2.40 -4.64 -7.43
C GLY A 55 -1.43 -3.46 -7.26
N SER A 56 -1.63 -2.35 -7.97
CA SER A 56 -0.72 -1.20 -7.93
C SER A 56 -0.85 -0.38 -6.64
N MET A 57 -2.00 -0.42 -5.99
CA MET A 57 -2.31 0.34 -4.78
C MET A 57 -3.17 -0.47 -3.80
N ARG A 58 -3.32 0.05 -2.59
CA ARG A 58 -4.21 -0.51 -1.58
C ARG A 58 -5.09 0.58 -0.99
N TYR A 59 -6.38 0.27 -0.89
CA TYR A 59 -7.40 1.13 -0.29
C TYR A 59 -7.55 0.77 1.18
N PHE A 60 -7.27 1.73 2.06
CA PHE A 60 -7.49 1.61 3.49
C PHE A 60 -8.75 2.39 3.88
N THR A 61 -9.84 1.69 4.20
CA THR A 61 -11.05 2.34 4.73
C THR A 61 -11.00 2.31 6.25
N VAL A 62 -11.08 3.48 6.87
CA VAL A 62 -11.09 3.66 8.32
C VAL A 62 -12.44 4.28 8.70
N GLN A 63 -13.16 3.62 9.60
CA GLN A 63 -14.34 4.19 10.24
C GLN A 63 -14.06 4.44 11.71
N LEU A 64 -14.22 5.69 12.12
CA LEU A 64 -13.99 6.18 13.46
C LEU A 64 -15.28 6.75 14.04
N THR A 65 -15.45 6.60 15.34
CA THR A 65 -16.59 7.18 16.07
C THR A 65 -16.12 8.00 17.27
N GLY A 66 -16.86 9.06 17.57
CA GLY A 66 -16.64 9.96 18.69
C GLY A 66 -17.87 10.09 19.59
N ALA A 67 -17.92 11.19 20.35
CA ALA A 67 -19.09 11.53 21.16
C ALA A 67 -20.28 11.93 20.26
N ASN A 68 -21.48 12.01 20.84
CA ASN A 68 -22.67 12.57 20.17
C ASN A 68 -22.98 11.94 18.79
N ASN A 69 -22.77 10.62 18.65
CA ASN A 69 -22.96 9.87 17.39
C ASN A 69 -22.09 10.36 16.22
N GLU A 70 -20.99 11.06 16.51
CA GLU A 70 -20.02 11.48 15.49
C GLU A 70 -19.39 10.24 14.87
N THR A 71 -19.49 10.15 13.55
CA THR A 71 -18.90 9.08 12.73
C THR A 71 -18.15 9.73 11.58
N PHE A 72 -16.90 9.33 11.40
CA PHE A 72 -16.07 9.72 10.28
C PHE A 72 -15.60 8.45 9.56
N THR A 73 -15.83 8.39 8.25
CA THR A 73 -15.32 7.32 7.39
C THR A 73 -14.44 7.94 6.32
N ALA A 74 -13.24 7.42 6.10
CA ALA A 74 -12.38 7.83 5.02
C ALA A 74 -11.71 6.62 4.36
N GLN A 75 -11.59 6.65 3.03
CA GLN A 75 -10.87 5.63 2.26
C GLN A 75 -9.61 6.24 1.67
N PHE A 76 -8.44 5.78 2.12
CA PHE A 76 -7.14 6.28 1.72
C PHE A 76 -6.50 5.41 0.64
N CYS A 77 -5.93 6.04 -0.38
CA CYS A 77 -5.16 5.38 -1.43
C CYS A 77 -3.68 5.36 -1.04
N CYS A 78 -3.16 4.17 -0.71
CA CYS A 78 -1.76 3.96 -0.33
C CYS A 78 -1.03 3.14 -1.38
N SER A 79 0.30 3.10 -1.27
CA SER A 79 1.06 2.05 -1.95
C SER A 79 0.58 0.68 -1.45
N ASN A 80 0.99 -0.41 -2.11
CA ASN A 80 0.63 -1.77 -1.70
C ASN A 80 1.32 -2.24 -0.40
N THR A 81 1.44 -1.35 0.59
CA THR A 81 1.80 -1.65 1.98
C THR A 81 0.64 -2.38 2.67
N TRP A 82 0.89 -2.96 3.84
CA TRP A 82 -0.15 -3.66 4.62
C TRP A 82 -0.74 -2.82 5.75
N TYR A 83 -0.30 -1.57 5.88
CA TYR A 83 -0.76 -0.63 6.89
C TYR A 83 -1.04 0.74 6.25
N LEU A 84 -1.91 1.53 6.86
CA LEU A 84 -2.16 2.91 6.42
C LEU A 84 -0.86 3.74 6.51
N GLU A 85 -0.46 4.36 5.41
CA GLU A 85 0.79 5.13 5.34
C GLU A 85 0.65 6.49 6.04
N ALA A 86 1.74 6.95 6.66
CA ALA A 86 1.80 8.31 7.19
C ALA A 86 2.09 9.30 6.05
N ARG A 87 1.16 10.21 5.80
CA ARG A 87 1.27 11.31 4.83
C ARG A 87 0.09 12.26 4.96
N THR A 88 0.16 13.39 4.27
CA THR A 88 -0.99 14.23 3.98
C THR A 88 -1.70 13.71 2.73
N TYR A 89 -3.00 13.50 2.85
CA TYR A 89 -3.89 13.04 1.80
C TYR A 89 -4.78 14.17 1.30
N THR A 90 -4.97 14.22 -0.02
CA THR A 90 -5.85 15.20 -0.69
C THR A 90 -7.10 14.54 -1.27
N PHE A 91 -8.16 15.32 -1.40
CA PHE A 91 -9.45 14.86 -1.87
C PHE A 91 -9.41 14.49 -3.37
N ALA A 92 -9.97 13.34 -3.76
CA ALA A 92 -10.13 12.94 -5.16
C ALA A 92 -11.35 12.04 -5.36
N THR A 93 -11.95 12.06 -6.56
CA THR A 93 -13.00 11.10 -6.92
C THR A 93 -12.41 9.72 -7.19
N ALA A 94 -13.22 8.67 -7.05
CA ALA A 94 -12.79 7.29 -7.29
C ALA A 94 -12.16 7.08 -8.68
N SER A 95 -12.62 7.82 -9.69
CA SER A 95 -12.11 7.76 -11.06
C SER A 95 -10.73 8.40 -11.28
N THR A 96 -10.29 9.25 -10.36
CA THR A 96 -9.04 10.03 -10.48
C THR A 96 -8.08 9.80 -9.32
N ALA A 97 -8.51 9.06 -8.30
CA ALA A 97 -7.73 8.83 -7.09
C ALA A 97 -6.46 8.03 -7.41
N VAL A 98 -5.34 8.54 -6.91
CA VAL A 98 -4.02 7.92 -6.95
C VAL A 98 -3.44 7.83 -5.53
N ILE A 99 -2.28 7.20 -5.39
CA ILE A 99 -1.56 7.12 -4.11
C ILE A 99 -1.36 8.52 -3.53
N GLY A 100 -1.76 8.72 -2.27
CA GLY A 100 -1.75 10.03 -1.61
C GLY A 100 -3.08 10.79 -1.69
N ASN A 101 -4.11 10.23 -2.31
CA ASN A 101 -5.47 10.73 -2.18
C ASN A 101 -6.30 9.97 -1.16
N PHE A 102 -7.42 10.56 -0.75
CA PHE A 102 -8.54 9.84 -0.17
C PHE A 102 -9.79 10.02 -1.04
N VAL A 103 -10.58 8.96 -1.15
CA VAL A 103 -11.68 8.85 -2.12
C VAL A 103 -12.91 9.58 -1.60
N SER A 104 -13.32 10.65 -2.27
CA SER A 104 -14.46 11.48 -1.89
C SER A 104 -15.76 10.69 -1.82
N ASP A 105 -15.98 9.78 -2.77
CA ASP A 105 -17.18 8.96 -2.88
C ASP A 105 -17.37 8.00 -1.69
N ASN A 106 -16.26 7.65 -1.04
CA ASN A 106 -16.20 6.72 0.08
C ASN A 106 -15.82 7.41 1.40
N THR A 107 -15.85 8.74 1.44
CA THR A 107 -15.53 9.54 2.61
C THR A 107 -16.77 10.29 3.10
N SER A 108 -17.04 10.21 4.40
CA SER A 108 -18.22 10.83 4.99
C SER A 108 -17.97 11.25 6.44
N TYR A 109 -18.71 12.28 6.86
CA TYR A 109 -18.83 12.68 8.25
C TYR A 109 -20.33 12.83 8.58
N SER A 110 -20.73 12.33 9.73
CA SER A 110 -22.09 12.50 10.26
C SER A 110 -22.06 12.62 11.78
N ASN A 111 -23.05 13.30 12.34
CA ASN A 111 -23.33 13.39 13.77
C ASN A 111 -24.76 12.89 14.10
N GLY A 112 -25.31 12.02 13.24
CA GLY A 112 -26.68 11.51 13.35
C GLY A 112 -27.77 12.41 12.77
N ASN A 113 -27.51 13.71 12.60
CA ASN A 113 -28.50 14.70 12.12
C ASN A 113 -28.03 15.53 10.91
N SER A 114 -26.75 15.45 10.52
CA SER A 114 -26.18 16.22 9.42
C SER A 114 -26.58 15.64 8.06
N THR A 115 -27.09 16.50 7.17
CA THR A 115 -27.34 16.19 5.75
C THR A 115 -26.27 16.77 4.81
N ALA A 116 -25.39 17.64 5.34
CA ALA A 116 -24.31 18.24 4.56
C ALA A 116 -23.24 17.19 4.21
N THR A 117 -22.78 17.21 2.97
CA THR A 117 -21.72 16.33 2.45
C THR A 117 -20.39 17.05 2.49
N ILE A 118 -19.28 16.31 2.41
CA ILE A 118 -17.95 16.90 2.32
C ILE A 118 -17.75 17.42 0.88
N SER A 119 -17.41 18.69 0.73
CA SER A 119 -17.16 19.35 -0.56
C SER A 119 -15.68 19.51 -0.88
N ASP A 120 -14.85 19.64 0.14
CA ASP A 120 -13.39 19.66 0.06
C ASP A 120 -12.81 19.23 1.41
N ALA A 121 -11.63 18.65 1.43
CA ALA A 121 -10.98 18.25 2.66
C ALA A 121 -9.47 17.97 2.48
N ASN A 122 -8.73 18.12 3.58
CA ASN A 122 -7.35 17.67 3.70
C ASN A 122 -7.18 16.87 4.98
N ILE A 123 -6.50 15.73 4.92
CA ILE A 123 -6.29 14.85 6.07
C ILE A 123 -4.81 14.54 6.18
N THR A 124 -4.23 14.78 7.35
CA THR A 124 -2.87 14.34 7.68
C THR A 124 -2.94 13.12 8.56
N VAL A 125 -2.26 12.07 8.13
CA VAL A 125 -2.05 10.84 8.88
C VAL A 125 -0.61 10.81 9.34
N THR A 126 -0.40 10.67 10.64
CA THR A 126 0.91 10.36 11.21
C THR A 126 0.85 8.98 11.85
N LYS A 127 2.00 8.30 11.89
CA LYS A 127 2.15 6.95 12.43
C LYS A 127 3.43 6.90 13.24
N THR A 128 3.40 6.23 14.38
CA THR A 128 4.58 5.80 15.14
C THR A 128 4.81 4.30 14.96
N ASP A 129 5.99 3.80 15.32
CA ASP A 129 6.39 2.41 15.11
C ASP A 129 5.46 1.37 15.77
N ASN A 130 4.72 1.76 16.81
CA ASN A 130 3.78 0.90 17.53
C ASN A 130 2.34 0.90 16.95
N PHE A 131 2.17 1.28 15.68
CA PHE A 131 0.86 1.43 15.02
C PHE A 131 -0.09 2.37 15.77
N VAL A 132 0.46 3.36 16.48
CA VAL A 132 -0.32 4.49 17.00
C VAL A 132 -0.37 5.55 15.92
N TYR A 133 -1.58 5.92 15.54
CA TYR A 133 -1.90 6.85 14.49
C TYR A 133 -2.48 8.15 15.05
N SER A 134 -2.09 9.28 14.47
CA SER A 134 -2.88 10.52 14.54
C SER A 134 -3.52 10.75 13.18
N ILE A 135 -4.84 10.94 13.14
CA ILE A 135 -5.57 11.34 11.94
C ILE A 135 -6.20 12.69 12.23
N ASP A 136 -5.69 13.71 11.56
CA ASP A 136 -6.09 15.11 11.72
C ASP A 136 -6.62 15.62 10.38
N GLY A 137 -7.89 16.00 10.33
CA GLY A 137 -8.54 16.40 9.08
C GLY A 137 -9.30 17.70 9.21
N VAL A 138 -9.26 18.51 8.15
CA VAL A 138 -10.13 19.69 7.99
C VAL A 138 -11.11 19.39 6.86
N LEU A 139 -12.40 19.33 7.19
CA LEU A 139 -13.49 19.02 6.28
C LEU A 139 -14.30 20.29 6.00
N VAL A 140 -14.41 20.67 4.73
CA VAL A 140 -15.29 21.75 4.27
C VAL A 140 -16.57 21.13 3.77
N MET A 141 -17.65 21.38 4.48
CA MET A 141 -18.97 20.83 4.18
C MET A 141 -19.66 21.60 3.05
N SER A 142 -20.66 21.00 2.41
CA SER A 142 -21.41 21.60 1.28
C SER A 142 -22.17 22.87 1.68
N ASP A 143 -22.56 23.00 2.95
CA ASP A 143 -23.14 24.20 3.55
C ASP A 143 -22.10 25.26 3.98
N LYS A 144 -20.83 25.04 3.62
CA LYS A 144 -19.65 25.87 3.95
C LYS A 144 -19.23 25.84 5.43
N SER A 145 -19.89 25.05 6.27
CA SER A 145 -19.38 24.79 7.62
C SER A 145 -18.06 24.02 7.55
N VAL A 146 -17.23 24.17 8.59
CA VAL A 146 -15.93 23.50 8.68
C VAL A 146 -15.93 22.59 9.90
N VAL A 147 -15.53 21.34 9.71
CA VAL A 147 -15.36 20.36 10.78
C VAL A 147 -13.90 19.94 10.84
N ARG A 148 -13.32 19.94 12.04
CA ARG A 148 -11.97 19.45 12.30
C ARG A 148 -12.05 18.13 13.02
N VAL A 149 -11.63 17.07 12.37
CA VAL A 149 -11.62 15.72 12.97
C VAL A 149 -10.24 15.43 13.51
N HIS A 150 -10.21 14.89 14.72
CA HIS A 150 -9.00 14.48 15.40
C HIS A 150 -9.18 13.07 15.94
N PHE A 151 -8.24 12.19 15.64
CA PHE A 151 -8.15 10.85 16.21
C PHE A 151 -6.73 10.60 16.63
N ASN A 152 -6.54 10.04 17.83
CA ASN A 152 -5.26 9.50 18.28
C ASN A 152 -5.51 8.13 18.89
N GLY A 153 -4.95 7.08 18.30
CA GLY A 153 -5.18 5.72 18.76
C GLY A 153 -4.51 4.67 17.89
N LYS A 154 -4.67 3.40 18.27
CA LYS A 154 -4.12 2.29 17.51
C LYS A 154 -5.04 1.90 16.35
N LEU A 155 -4.46 1.74 15.17
CA LEU A 155 -5.10 1.04 14.05
C LEU A 155 -4.40 -0.32 13.90
N ASN A 156 -5.09 -1.39 14.29
CA ASN A 156 -4.51 -2.74 14.33
C ASN A 156 -4.62 -3.38 12.94
N TYR A 157 -3.64 -3.10 12.08
CA TYR A 157 -3.45 -3.84 10.83
C TYR A 157 -2.74 -5.15 11.09
N ILE A 158 -3.15 -6.22 10.39
CA ILE A 158 -2.49 -7.52 10.48
C ILE A 158 -1.45 -7.58 9.37
N GLU A 159 -0.19 -7.72 9.74
CA GLU A 159 0.87 -7.98 8.77
C GLU A 159 0.60 -9.33 8.08
N PRO A 160 0.50 -9.36 6.73
CA PRO A 160 0.42 -10.61 6.00
C PRO A 160 1.59 -11.49 6.40
N GLN A 161 1.31 -12.71 6.83
CA GLN A 161 2.35 -13.71 7.05
C GLN A 161 2.54 -14.49 5.76
N PRO A 162 3.79 -14.82 5.39
CA PRO A 162 4.03 -15.61 4.20
C PRO A 162 3.54 -17.04 4.43
N GLU A 163 3.01 -17.66 3.38
CA GLU A 163 2.81 -19.11 3.35
C GLU A 163 4.17 -19.80 3.48
N MET A 164 4.29 -20.74 4.40
CA MET A 164 5.58 -21.35 4.73
C MET A 164 5.80 -22.61 3.90
N LEU A 165 6.67 -22.52 2.89
CA LEU A 165 7.16 -23.67 2.14
C LEU A 165 8.25 -24.35 3.00
N THR A 166 8.07 -25.62 3.29
CA THR A 166 8.87 -26.37 4.28
C THR A 166 9.88 -27.32 3.64
N GLN A 167 9.72 -27.63 2.35
CA GLN A 167 10.57 -28.61 1.65
C GLN A 167 10.98 -28.19 0.24
N VAL A 168 12.14 -28.69 -0.18
CA VAL A 168 12.60 -28.63 -1.57
C VAL A 168 12.15 -29.91 -2.25
N LEU A 169 11.27 -29.79 -3.23
CA LEU A 169 10.76 -30.92 -4.01
C LEU A 169 11.69 -31.21 -5.19
N THR A 170 12.20 -30.16 -5.83
CA THR A 170 13.16 -30.25 -6.94
C THR A 170 14.09 -29.04 -6.89
N ALA A 171 15.37 -29.23 -7.16
CA ALA A 171 16.31 -28.14 -7.42
C ALA A 171 17.30 -28.59 -8.50
N LYS A 172 17.23 -27.98 -9.69
CA LYS A 172 18.01 -28.39 -10.86
C LYS A 172 18.65 -27.18 -11.55
N ALA A 173 19.88 -27.33 -12.01
CA ALA A 173 20.53 -26.37 -12.89
C ALA A 173 20.45 -26.81 -14.37
N THR A 174 20.03 -25.89 -15.23
CA THR A 174 20.08 -26.07 -16.68
C THR A 174 20.90 -24.94 -17.30
N ALA A 175 22.06 -25.28 -17.86
CA ALA A 175 22.94 -24.31 -18.50
C ALA A 175 22.39 -23.88 -19.87
N ALA A 176 22.44 -22.57 -20.12
CA ALA A 176 22.23 -21.94 -21.42
C ALA A 176 23.53 -21.23 -21.85
N ALA A 177 23.55 -20.67 -23.05
CA ALA A 177 24.78 -20.07 -23.61
C ALA A 177 25.33 -18.88 -22.78
N SER A 178 24.46 -18.11 -22.12
CA SER A 178 24.81 -16.86 -21.43
C SER A 178 24.40 -16.81 -19.95
N TYR A 179 23.69 -17.83 -19.46
CA TYR A 179 23.20 -17.92 -18.08
C TYR A 179 22.92 -19.38 -17.71
N THR A 180 22.60 -19.62 -16.45
CA THR A 180 22.08 -20.90 -15.96
C THR A 180 20.71 -20.66 -15.34
N THR A 181 19.72 -21.45 -15.75
CA THR A 181 18.41 -21.46 -15.10
C THR A 181 18.45 -22.43 -13.93
N ILE A 182 18.10 -21.96 -12.74
CA ILE A 182 17.83 -22.77 -11.57
C ILE A 182 16.32 -23.01 -11.52
N GLU A 183 15.92 -24.24 -11.82
CA GLU A 183 14.55 -24.72 -11.68
C GLU A 183 14.36 -25.22 -10.25
N LEU A 184 13.51 -24.54 -9.49
CA LEU A 184 13.35 -24.79 -8.06
C LEU A 184 11.87 -24.96 -7.73
N ILE A 185 11.52 -26.14 -7.22
CA ILE A 185 10.18 -26.42 -6.70
C ILE A 185 10.26 -26.49 -5.18
N LEU A 186 9.53 -25.58 -4.53
CA LEU A 186 9.43 -25.46 -3.07
C LEU A 186 7.99 -25.74 -2.68
N GLY A 187 7.78 -26.64 -1.72
CA GLY A 187 6.44 -27.08 -1.31
C GLY A 187 6.24 -27.01 0.18
N THR A 188 4.96 -27.01 0.57
CA THR A 188 4.50 -27.33 1.93
C THR A 188 4.60 -28.83 2.21
N ASP A 189 4.49 -29.23 3.47
CA ASP A 189 4.43 -30.64 3.87
C ASP A 189 3.23 -31.36 3.22
N GLY A 190 3.39 -32.66 2.96
CA GLY A 190 2.33 -33.47 2.32
C GLY A 190 2.44 -33.55 0.80
N LEU A 191 3.38 -32.82 0.19
CA LEU A 191 3.75 -32.95 -1.22
C LEU A 191 4.97 -33.86 -1.42
N THR A 192 5.06 -34.46 -2.60
CA THR A 192 6.23 -35.25 -3.02
C THR A 192 6.47 -35.07 -4.52
N ALA A 193 7.73 -34.96 -4.92
CA ALA A 193 8.13 -34.99 -6.32
C ALA A 193 8.34 -36.44 -6.78
N GLN A 194 7.70 -36.81 -7.89
CA GLN A 194 7.89 -38.08 -8.59
C GLN A 194 8.51 -37.79 -9.95
N SER A 195 9.74 -38.26 -10.17
CA SER A 195 10.37 -38.21 -11.48
C SER A 195 10.21 -39.54 -12.20
N ASN A 196 9.88 -39.49 -13.48
CA ASN A 196 9.89 -40.66 -14.37
C ASN A 196 11.08 -40.63 -15.36
N GLY A 197 12.07 -39.76 -15.12
CA GLY A 197 13.23 -39.53 -15.99
C GLY A 197 13.00 -38.53 -17.13
N TRP A 198 11.74 -38.22 -17.47
CA TRP A 198 11.38 -37.27 -18.54
C TRP A 198 10.68 -36.03 -18.00
N SER A 199 9.92 -36.18 -16.91
CA SER A 199 9.21 -35.11 -16.23
C SER A 199 9.24 -35.34 -14.72
N THR A 200 9.05 -34.25 -13.99
CA THR A 200 8.77 -34.28 -12.56
C THR A 200 7.30 -33.94 -12.35
N THR A 201 6.58 -34.83 -11.68
CA THR A 201 5.18 -34.62 -11.28
C THR A 201 5.14 -34.42 -9.78
N ILE A 202 4.41 -33.40 -9.33
CA ILE A 202 4.15 -33.19 -7.90
C ILE A 202 2.84 -33.88 -7.54
N VAL A 203 2.85 -34.66 -6.46
CA VAL A 203 1.70 -35.39 -5.93
C VAL A 203 1.50 -35.05 -4.46
N GLY A 204 0.31 -35.30 -3.93
CA GLY A 204 -0.08 -35.04 -2.55
C GLY A 204 -1.13 -33.95 -2.41
N THR A 205 -1.19 -33.36 -1.21
CA THR A 205 -2.04 -32.22 -0.85
C THR A 205 -1.16 -31.17 -0.20
N GLY A 206 -1.30 -29.91 -0.62
CA GLY A 206 -0.49 -28.79 -0.17
C GLY A 206 -0.22 -27.79 -1.28
N ASP A 207 0.44 -26.69 -0.96
CA ASP A 207 0.84 -25.67 -1.92
C ASP A 207 2.31 -25.78 -2.31
N TYR A 208 2.63 -25.37 -3.55
CA TYR A 208 4.01 -25.25 -4.00
C TYR A 208 4.23 -24.11 -4.99
N ALA A 209 5.46 -23.59 -4.96
CA ALA A 209 6.00 -22.69 -5.97
C ALA A 209 6.92 -23.47 -6.91
N ASP A 210 6.75 -23.27 -8.22
CA ASP A 210 7.66 -23.73 -9.27
C ASP A 210 8.34 -22.50 -9.87
N LEU A 211 9.65 -22.37 -9.69
CA LEU A 211 10.42 -21.16 -9.95
C LEU A 211 11.50 -21.40 -11.00
N SER A 212 11.66 -20.45 -11.93
CA SER A 212 12.73 -20.44 -12.92
C SER A 212 13.62 -19.22 -12.72
N LEU A 213 14.72 -19.38 -11.96
CA LEU A 213 15.61 -18.30 -11.54
C LEU A 213 16.86 -18.23 -12.41
N ILE A 214 17.16 -17.06 -12.98
CA ILE A 214 18.26 -16.88 -13.94
C ILE A 214 19.53 -16.45 -13.22
N CYS A 215 20.50 -17.35 -13.16
CA CYS A 215 21.75 -17.22 -12.42
C CYS A 215 22.97 -17.20 -13.35
N SER A 216 24.11 -16.74 -12.85
CA SER A 216 25.39 -16.77 -13.57
C SER A 216 26.08 -18.15 -13.54
N SER A 217 25.61 -19.06 -12.69
CA SER A 217 26.22 -20.38 -12.46
C SER A 217 25.16 -21.39 -12.04
N SER A 218 25.56 -22.66 -11.89
CA SER A 218 24.73 -23.75 -11.35
C SER A 218 24.41 -23.64 -9.85
N THR A 219 24.91 -22.60 -9.17
CA THR A 219 24.56 -22.34 -7.77
C THR A 219 23.53 -21.22 -7.71
N LEU A 220 22.52 -21.39 -6.83
CA LEU A 220 21.53 -20.35 -6.58
C LEU A 220 22.19 -19.12 -5.94
N ALA A 221 22.13 -17.98 -6.62
CA ALA A 221 22.74 -16.75 -6.14
C ALA A 221 21.86 -16.06 -5.09
N SER A 222 22.50 -15.49 -4.06
CA SER A 222 21.82 -14.56 -3.14
C SER A 222 21.59 -13.24 -3.86
N SER A 223 20.33 -12.94 -4.21
CA SER A 223 19.94 -11.73 -4.92
C SER A 223 18.43 -11.47 -4.80
N THR A 224 17.99 -10.31 -5.27
CA THR A 224 16.57 -10.06 -5.57
C THR A 224 16.35 -10.28 -7.06
N TYR A 225 15.46 -11.21 -7.38
CA TYR A 225 15.08 -11.55 -8.74
C TYR A 225 13.80 -10.82 -9.15
N THR A 226 13.79 -10.26 -10.36
CA THR A 226 12.63 -9.57 -10.95
C THR A 226 12.04 -10.35 -12.12
N PRO A 227 10.72 -10.29 -12.36
CA PRO A 227 10.09 -11.01 -13.45
C PRO A 227 10.55 -10.48 -14.80
N VAL A 228 10.74 -11.38 -15.75
CA VAL A 228 10.92 -11.05 -17.15
C VAL A 228 10.13 -12.00 -18.04
N VAL A 229 9.63 -11.49 -19.16
CA VAL A 229 8.94 -12.33 -20.15
C VAL A 229 9.90 -13.36 -20.74
N ASN A 230 9.37 -14.54 -21.07
CA ASN A 230 10.16 -15.61 -21.67
C ASN A 230 10.88 -15.16 -22.96
N GLY A 231 12.17 -15.50 -23.07
CA GLY A 231 13.05 -15.13 -24.18
C GLY A 231 13.76 -13.79 -24.02
N SER A 232 13.58 -13.09 -22.88
CA SER A 232 14.27 -11.85 -22.53
C SER A 232 15.10 -11.98 -21.25
N GLU A 233 15.46 -13.21 -20.87
CA GLU A 233 16.15 -13.53 -19.63
C GLU A 233 17.54 -12.91 -19.54
N ALA A 234 17.82 -12.28 -18.39
CA ALA A 234 19.16 -11.91 -17.95
C ALA A 234 19.40 -12.38 -16.51
N ILE A 235 20.67 -12.47 -16.12
CA ILE A 235 21.07 -12.82 -14.75
C ILE A 235 20.39 -11.86 -13.76
N GLY A 236 19.80 -12.42 -12.71
CA GLY A 236 19.01 -11.67 -11.73
C GLY A 236 17.54 -11.51 -12.10
N ASN A 237 17.06 -12.17 -13.16
CA ASN A 237 15.63 -12.29 -13.42
C ASN A 237 15.08 -13.65 -12.97
N PHE A 238 13.76 -13.73 -12.84
CA PHE A 238 13.04 -14.98 -12.95
C PHE A 238 12.14 -14.95 -14.18
N THR A 239 11.99 -16.08 -14.88
CA THR A 239 11.07 -16.15 -16.02
C THR A 239 9.64 -16.08 -15.49
N ALA A 240 8.90 -15.05 -15.88
CA ALA A 240 7.50 -14.86 -15.51
C ALA A 240 6.64 -16.03 -16.01
N GLY A 241 5.62 -16.42 -15.26
CA GLY A 241 4.71 -17.51 -15.65
C GLY A 241 3.93 -17.18 -16.93
N TYR A 242 3.77 -18.17 -17.82
CA TYR A 242 3.05 -18.01 -19.08
C TYR A 242 2.45 -19.33 -19.57
N LEU A 243 1.47 -19.22 -20.48
CA LEU A 243 0.94 -20.37 -21.21
C LEU A 243 1.74 -20.60 -22.49
N GLY A 244 2.58 -21.64 -22.49
CA GLY A 244 3.31 -22.10 -23.65
C GLY A 244 2.43 -22.85 -24.64
N LYS A 245 2.88 -22.89 -25.91
CA LYS A 245 2.27 -23.69 -26.97
C LYS A 245 3.33 -24.55 -27.64
N TYR A 246 3.07 -25.84 -27.75
CA TYR A 246 3.85 -26.77 -28.54
C TYR A 246 2.92 -27.58 -29.44
N GLN A 247 3.01 -27.32 -30.75
CA GLN A 247 2.05 -27.84 -31.73
C GLN A 247 0.61 -27.48 -31.32
N SER A 248 -0.28 -28.47 -31.16
CA SER A 248 -1.68 -28.28 -30.73
C SER A 248 -1.87 -28.30 -29.21
N TRP A 249 -0.80 -28.44 -28.42
CA TRP A 249 -0.86 -28.55 -26.97
C TRP A 249 -0.48 -27.24 -26.28
N THR A 250 -1.23 -26.87 -25.25
CA THR A 250 -0.88 -25.80 -24.32
C THR A 250 -0.31 -26.39 -23.05
N TYR A 251 0.68 -25.72 -22.47
CA TYR A 251 1.28 -26.11 -21.20
C TYR A 251 1.64 -24.87 -20.38
N ASP A 252 1.57 -24.98 -19.06
CA ASP A 252 2.06 -23.94 -18.18
C ASP A 252 3.59 -23.95 -18.17
N ALA A 253 4.20 -22.77 -18.21
CA ALA A 253 5.65 -22.56 -18.26
C ALA A 253 6.07 -21.38 -17.37
N GLY A 254 7.38 -21.28 -17.07
CA GLY A 254 7.93 -20.22 -16.20
C GLY A 254 7.50 -20.35 -14.73
N SER A 255 7.70 -19.26 -13.98
CA SER A 255 7.50 -19.23 -12.53
C SER A 255 6.02 -19.10 -12.14
N ARG A 256 5.54 -19.98 -11.27
CA ARG A 256 4.11 -20.13 -10.94
C ARG A 256 3.87 -20.73 -9.56
N TRP A 257 2.62 -20.65 -9.13
CA TRP A 257 2.12 -21.21 -7.89
C TRP A 257 0.95 -22.15 -8.18
N TYR A 258 0.88 -23.25 -7.41
CA TYR A 258 -0.21 -24.20 -7.43
C TYR A 258 -0.64 -24.57 -6.01
N SER A 259 -1.94 -24.85 -5.89
CA SER A 259 -2.50 -25.60 -4.78
C SER A 259 -2.84 -27.01 -5.25
N MET A 260 -2.45 -28.02 -4.49
CA MET A 260 -2.76 -29.43 -4.75
C MET A 260 -3.78 -29.94 -3.74
N THR A 261 -4.78 -30.68 -4.23
CA THR A 261 -5.70 -31.43 -3.37
C THR A 261 -5.83 -32.84 -3.91
N ASN A 262 -5.40 -33.84 -3.14
CA ASN A 262 -5.48 -35.27 -3.50
C ASN A 262 -4.90 -35.56 -4.90
N ASN A 263 -3.69 -35.08 -5.18
CA ASN A 263 -2.99 -35.21 -6.46
C ASN A 263 -3.59 -34.41 -7.63
N ILE A 264 -4.55 -33.51 -7.37
CA ILE A 264 -5.17 -32.68 -8.40
C ILE A 264 -4.67 -31.24 -8.23
N PRO A 265 -3.95 -30.67 -9.22
CA PRO A 265 -3.53 -29.27 -9.18
C PRO A 265 -4.70 -28.33 -9.45
N SER A 266 -4.68 -27.18 -8.79
CA SER A 266 -5.47 -26.01 -9.16
C SER A 266 -5.02 -25.46 -10.52
N ALA A 267 -5.78 -24.52 -11.07
CA ALA A 267 -5.25 -23.67 -12.14
C ALA A 267 -3.98 -22.95 -11.65
N ALA A 268 -2.99 -22.81 -12.54
CA ALA A 268 -1.74 -22.13 -12.23
C ALA A 268 -1.98 -20.66 -11.93
N THR A 269 -1.41 -20.16 -10.84
CA THR A 269 -1.25 -18.73 -10.61
C THR A 269 0.11 -18.31 -11.16
N TYR A 270 0.12 -17.56 -12.25
CA TYR A 270 1.38 -17.09 -12.86
C TYR A 270 2.00 -15.97 -12.03
N LEU A 271 3.30 -16.10 -11.73
CA LEU A 271 4.07 -15.05 -11.08
C LEU A 271 4.57 -14.11 -12.18
N THR A 272 3.90 -12.98 -12.38
CA THR A 272 4.21 -12.03 -13.47
C THR A 272 4.70 -10.67 -12.98
N THR A 273 4.56 -10.39 -11.69
CA THR A 273 4.95 -9.14 -11.03
C THR A 273 5.67 -9.44 -9.71
N GLY A 274 6.15 -8.38 -9.05
CA GLY A 274 6.80 -8.47 -7.74
C GLY A 274 8.23 -8.96 -7.80
N THR A 275 8.69 -9.65 -6.75
CA THR A 275 10.08 -10.10 -6.62
C THR A 275 10.20 -11.46 -5.94
N ILE A 276 11.29 -12.16 -6.23
CA ILE A 276 11.75 -13.31 -5.45
C ILE A 276 13.07 -12.93 -4.82
N LYS A 277 13.10 -12.80 -3.50
CA LYS A 277 14.32 -12.45 -2.76
C LYS A 277 14.95 -13.71 -2.20
N VAL A 278 16.21 -13.94 -2.57
CA VAL A 278 17.05 -15.03 -2.06
C VAL A 278 18.14 -14.43 -1.20
N THR A 279 18.27 -14.95 0.01
CA THR A 279 19.39 -14.64 0.91
C THR A 279 20.04 -15.93 1.37
N LEU A 280 21.37 -15.94 1.46
CA LEU A 280 22.16 -17.08 1.93
C LEU A 280 22.92 -16.68 3.20
N ASN A 281 22.69 -17.39 4.29
CA ASN A 281 23.46 -17.26 5.53
C ASN A 281 24.08 -18.61 5.89
N GLY A 282 25.40 -18.74 5.72
CA GLY A 282 26.07 -20.02 5.79
C GLY A 282 25.55 -20.96 4.70
N SER A 283 24.91 -22.07 5.10
CA SER A 283 24.29 -23.05 4.21
C SER A 283 22.77 -22.93 4.11
N ILE A 284 22.17 -21.96 4.80
CA ILE A 284 20.71 -21.80 4.87
C ILE A 284 20.27 -20.70 3.90
N TYR A 285 19.43 -21.09 2.95
CA TYR A 285 18.73 -20.17 2.07
C TYR A 285 17.44 -19.72 2.73
N THR A 286 17.15 -18.42 2.64
CA THR A 286 15.81 -17.87 2.84
C THR A 286 15.35 -17.30 1.50
N ILE A 287 14.26 -17.87 0.97
CA ILE A 287 13.64 -17.46 -0.29
C ILE A 287 12.28 -16.89 0.05
N THR A 288 12.05 -15.62 -0.29
CA THR A 288 10.74 -14.96 -0.12
C THR A 288 10.18 -14.63 -1.49
N ILE A 289 9.00 -15.15 -1.80
CA ILE A 289 8.22 -14.85 -2.99
C ILE A 289 7.20 -13.79 -2.58
N ASP A 290 7.25 -12.64 -3.23
CA ASP A 290 6.24 -11.59 -3.09
C ASP A 290 5.85 -11.11 -4.49
N SER A 291 4.85 -11.75 -5.08
CA SER A 291 4.38 -11.50 -6.45
C SER A 291 3.10 -10.68 -6.50
N GLY A 292 2.70 -10.06 -5.39
CA GLY A 292 1.40 -9.41 -5.24
C GLY A 292 0.22 -10.38 -5.10
N SER A 293 0.16 -11.44 -5.92
CA SER A 293 -0.84 -12.54 -5.84
C SER A 293 -0.44 -13.65 -4.86
N VAL A 294 0.85 -13.85 -4.64
CA VAL A 294 1.41 -14.88 -3.76
C VAL A 294 2.39 -14.23 -2.81
N PHE A 295 2.30 -14.57 -1.52
CA PHE A 295 3.29 -14.24 -0.51
C PHE A 295 3.70 -15.51 0.23
N ALA A 296 4.92 -15.99 -0.03
CA ALA A 296 5.40 -17.26 0.49
C ALA A 296 6.88 -17.18 0.88
N ARG A 297 7.31 -18.06 1.77
CA ARG A 297 8.70 -18.13 2.25
C ARG A 297 9.14 -19.56 2.45
N TYR A 298 10.34 -19.86 1.96
CA TYR A 298 11.11 -21.04 2.30
C TYR A 298 12.31 -20.66 3.15
N THR A 299 12.68 -21.50 4.12
CA THR A 299 13.96 -21.40 4.83
C THR A 299 14.54 -22.79 5.07
N GLY A 300 15.74 -23.03 4.54
CA GLY A 300 16.41 -24.31 4.67
C GLY A 300 17.59 -24.47 3.72
N THR A 301 18.18 -25.67 3.70
CA THR A 301 19.29 -26.01 2.81
C THR A 301 18.78 -26.38 1.41
N ILE A 302 19.47 -25.92 0.37
CA ILE A 302 19.18 -26.29 -1.02
C ILE A 302 20.44 -26.89 -1.64
N THR A 303 20.29 -28.07 -2.22
CA THR A 303 21.31 -28.70 -3.06
C THR A 303 20.80 -28.70 -4.49
N VAL A 304 21.43 -27.90 -5.34
CA VAL A 304 21.10 -27.87 -6.78
C VAL A 304 21.84 -29.02 -7.47
N ILE A 305 21.11 -29.81 -8.26
CA ILE A 305 21.61 -30.96 -9.01
C ILE A 305 21.78 -30.62 -10.50
#